data_AF-A0AAU9JH32-F1
#
_entry.id   AF-A0AAU9JH32-F1
#
_cell.length_a   1.000
_cell.length_b   1.000
_cell.length_c   1.000
_cell.angle_alpha   90.00
_cell.angle_beta   90.00
_cell.angle_gamma   90.00
#
_symmetry.space_group_name_H-M   'P 1'
#
loop_
_entity.id
_entity.type
_entity.pdbx_description
1 polymer ?
#
loop_
_entity_poly.entity_id
_entity_poly.type
_entity_poly.pdbx_seq_one_letter_code
_entity_poly.pdbx_strand_id
1 'polypeptide(L)'
;MEDQTLSYLGSTINQDQSGDFFDSPSEDKGNELLIMTIDIGDGRTDELTVYENDKPEWIAEQFCLRHNMSSDVKELLIQQIKMNIEIIYQEQAQSMTFNKENDFINNEPEFMQNDRSLTPIEKSYSPESNEYLRKFSDENSFERPNSSKISQKPLEFSQITTNQSQLLNNSGEKLYYKGLLLKEQTEKKIQTIKKQKNEEMMKELTFHPKTNTKSPQRRMPEIDLLKKGKEKNEHIEKKRGEFLAEEMSHCTFSPSVDKRSSSLVKNKKRNESPDRCVALYENAKVIEDKKAILYQRIQQQDCPFNPDTSLTNKMNKQLIRSVPERLAYSRRTIEEYIMKTKYIDIKDFSTGQQLFHPKTGRSPAKRDANPSNIGEHLYSISKKSPTKDRIQSQSPTRHTNQTSYKIIERIKFQRYKELFDMMNPQDGKISKETIESGYIPRNIKDIIDPLINELGDLNETLTYEEFFEAMELLMKELNPTEKSVLLNTKKSSHQEESKYTFRPSINNSFSKESSKESSRESIYERNMKRMMEIQEKVKTVRTHREIAEMDECTFKPKLNKGNLTKDSLNFSNTDLVLKDII
;
A
#
# COMPACT_ATOMS: atom_id res chain seq x y z
N MET A 1 9.66 14.72 -79.09
CA MET A 1 10.74 15.69 -79.24
C MET A 1 10.13 17.02 -78.85
N GLU A 2 10.28 17.34 -77.57
CA GLU A 2 11.21 18.39 -77.09
C GLU A 2 10.46 19.74 -77.11
N ASP A 3 10.56 20.65 -76.17
CA ASP A 3 10.96 20.71 -74.75
C ASP A 3 10.74 22.20 -74.41
N GLN A 4 10.54 22.54 -73.12
CA GLN A 4 10.68 23.91 -72.57
C GLN A 4 9.53 24.90 -72.93
N THR A 5 9.03 25.79 -72.07
CA THR A 5 9.56 26.49 -70.88
C THR A 5 8.41 26.83 -69.92
N LEU A 6 8.54 26.46 -68.64
CA LEU A 6 7.71 26.97 -67.53
C LEU A 6 8.39 28.20 -66.93
N SER A 7 7.75 29.37 -67.04
CA SER A 7 8.16 30.61 -66.36
C SER A 7 7.17 30.98 -65.25
N TYR A 8 7.64 30.81 -64.02
CA TYR A 8 7.64 31.78 -62.93
C TYR A 8 6.59 32.92 -62.97
N LEU A 9 5.65 32.88 -62.02
CA LEU A 9 5.16 34.08 -61.33
C LEU A 9 4.91 33.72 -59.87
N GLY A 10 5.86 34.14 -59.02
CA GLY A 10 5.73 34.12 -57.58
C GLY A 10 4.73 35.19 -57.12
N SER A 11 3.88 34.83 -56.17
CA SER A 11 3.18 35.79 -55.32
C SER A 11 3.46 35.37 -53.88
N THR A 12 4.41 36.09 -53.28
CA THR A 12 4.66 36.18 -51.85
C THR A 12 3.42 36.79 -51.19
N ILE A 13 2.64 35.96 -50.51
CA ILE A 13 1.64 36.42 -49.55
C ILE A 13 2.30 36.39 -48.17
N ASN A 14 2.69 37.56 -47.70
CA ASN A 14 2.88 37.82 -46.29
C ASN A 14 1.50 37.70 -45.61
N GLN A 15 1.35 36.74 -44.73
CA GLN A 15 0.27 36.71 -43.74
C GLN A 15 0.89 36.53 -42.35
N ASP A 16 1.53 37.60 -41.87
CA ASP A 16 1.36 37.99 -40.48
C ASP A 16 -0.02 38.63 -40.37
N GLN A 17 -1.04 37.78 -40.25
CA GLN A 17 -2.36 38.16 -39.77
C GLN A 17 -2.58 37.38 -38.49
N SER A 18 -2.12 37.93 -37.37
CA SER A 18 -2.75 37.73 -36.06
C SER A 18 -4.12 38.40 -36.13
N GLY A 19 -5.03 37.74 -36.85
CA GLY A 19 -6.42 38.14 -36.96
C GLY A 19 -7.18 37.56 -35.78
N ASP A 20 -7.54 38.42 -34.84
CA ASP A 20 -8.70 38.27 -33.99
C ASP A 20 -9.94 38.12 -34.90
N PHE A 21 -10.21 36.90 -35.38
CA PHE A 21 -11.31 36.65 -36.30
C PHE A 21 -11.82 35.20 -36.23
N PHE A 22 -12.59 34.92 -35.18
CA PHE A 22 -13.90 34.25 -35.18
C PHE A 22 -14.27 34.03 -33.69
N ASP A 23 -14.42 35.13 -32.94
CA ASP A 23 -15.18 35.08 -31.69
C ASP A 23 -16.66 35.06 -32.11
N SER A 24 -17.11 33.86 -32.47
CA SER A 24 -18.53 33.56 -32.60
C SER A 24 -19.23 34.02 -31.32
N PRO A 25 -20.44 34.61 -31.43
CA PRO A 25 -21.15 35.20 -30.30
C PRO A 25 -21.19 34.19 -29.16
N SER A 26 -20.87 34.68 -27.96
CA SER A 26 -20.72 33.95 -26.69
C SER A 26 -21.93 33.05 -26.39
N GLU A 27 -22.00 31.90 -27.06
CA GLU A 27 -22.70 30.75 -26.54
C GLU A 27 -21.99 30.37 -25.25
N ASP A 28 -22.78 30.10 -24.22
CA ASP A 28 -22.30 29.75 -22.89
C ASP A 28 -21.48 28.44 -23.02
N LYS A 29 -20.17 28.57 -23.24
CA LYS A 29 -19.27 27.44 -23.54
C LYS A 29 -19.25 26.43 -22.39
N GLY A 30 -19.76 26.81 -21.23
CA GLY A 30 -19.81 26.00 -20.02
C GLY A 30 -18.49 26.07 -19.27
N ASN A 31 -18.27 25.13 -18.37
CA ASN A 31 -17.04 25.08 -17.58
C ASN A 31 -15.86 24.57 -18.41
N GLU A 32 -14.66 25.06 -18.12
CA GLU A 32 -13.41 24.50 -18.64
C GLU A 32 -13.24 23.06 -18.12
N LEU A 33 -13.27 22.08 -19.02
CA LEU A 33 -13.15 20.66 -18.67
C LEU A 33 -11.70 20.18 -18.73
N LEU A 34 -10.99 20.53 -19.80
CA LEU A 34 -9.68 19.96 -20.11
C LEU A 34 -8.79 21.02 -20.77
N ILE A 35 -7.57 21.16 -20.25
CA ILE A 35 -6.47 21.88 -20.91
C ILE A 35 -5.40 20.86 -21.23
N MET A 36 -5.08 20.67 -22.52
CA MET A 36 -4.06 19.74 -22.96
C MET A 36 -2.98 20.42 -23.79
N THR A 37 -1.71 20.17 -23.49
CA THR A 37 -0.58 20.66 -24.27
C THR A 37 -0.26 19.66 -25.38
N ILE A 38 -0.28 20.11 -26.64
CA ILE A 38 -0.02 19.30 -27.83
C ILE A 38 1.32 19.72 -28.41
N ASP A 39 2.21 18.75 -28.61
CA ASP A 39 3.45 18.94 -29.36
C ASP A 39 3.13 18.89 -30.86
N ILE A 40 3.34 20.02 -31.54
CA ILE A 40 3.05 20.19 -32.97
C ILE A 40 4.24 19.68 -33.82
N GLY A 41 5.39 19.41 -33.19
CA GLY A 41 6.65 19.13 -33.87
C GLY A 41 7.61 20.33 -33.86
N ASP A 42 8.85 20.13 -34.29
CA ASP A 42 9.93 21.14 -34.30
C ASP A 42 10.22 21.79 -32.93
N GLY A 43 9.86 21.11 -31.84
CA GLY A 43 9.99 21.61 -30.47
C GLY A 43 8.96 22.69 -30.10
N ARG A 44 7.90 22.87 -30.90
CA ARG A 44 6.79 23.78 -30.61
C ARG A 44 5.64 23.03 -29.97
N THR A 45 5.17 23.55 -28.85
CA THR A 45 4.00 23.05 -28.13
C THR A 45 2.94 24.15 -28.08
N ASP A 46 1.66 23.79 -28.20
CA ASP A 46 0.54 24.71 -27.98
C ASP A 46 -0.51 24.09 -27.05
N GLU A 47 -1.34 24.91 -26.43
CA GLU A 47 -2.37 24.49 -25.49
C GLU A 47 -3.76 24.47 -26.15
N LEU A 48 -4.50 23.40 -25.92
CA LEU A 48 -5.87 23.20 -26.37
C LEU A 48 -6.80 23.14 -25.17
N THR A 49 -7.68 24.13 -25.07
CA THR A 49 -8.73 24.21 -24.05
C THR A 49 -10.05 23.66 -24.59
N VAL A 50 -10.69 22.78 -23.82
CA VAL A 50 -11.95 22.12 -24.15
C VAL A 50 -12.98 22.46 -23.07
N TYR A 51 -14.13 22.96 -23.49
CA TYR A 51 -15.25 23.30 -22.61
C TYR A 51 -16.35 22.23 -22.64
N GLU A 52 -17.25 22.26 -21.66
CA GLU A 52 -18.30 21.24 -21.43
C GLU A 52 -19.24 21.02 -22.62
N ASN A 53 -19.56 22.08 -23.36
CA ASN A 53 -20.50 22.02 -24.48
C ASN A 53 -19.81 21.85 -25.84
N ASP A 54 -18.48 21.80 -25.87
CA ASP A 54 -17.76 21.74 -27.13
C ASP A 54 -17.77 20.33 -27.74
N LYS A 55 -17.87 20.27 -29.07
CA LYS A 55 -17.75 19.02 -29.81
C LYS A 55 -16.28 18.70 -30.09
N PRO A 56 -15.76 17.53 -29.67
CA PRO A 56 -14.37 17.14 -29.89
C PRO A 56 -13.93 17.22 -31.35
N GLU A 57 -14.82 16.88 -32.28
CA GLU A 57 -14.57 16.94 -33.73
C GLU A 57 -14.27 18.35 -34.20
N TRP A 58 -15.00 19.33 -33.69
CA TRP A 58 -14.88 20.72 -34.09
C TRP A 58 -13.63 21.36 -33.48
N ILE A 59 -13.35 21.12 -32.20
CA ILE A 59 -12.14 21.64 -31.55
C ILE A 59 -10.88 21.10 -32.23
N ALA A 60 -10.81 19.79 -32.46
CA ALA A 60 -9.67 19.18 -33.14
C ALA A 60 -9.52 19.71 -34.57
N GLU A 61 -10.63 19.94 -35.28
CA GLU A 61 -10.61 20.57 -36.61
C GLU A 61 -10.03 21.98 -36.58
N GLN A 62 -10.49 22.83 -35.65
CA GLN A 62 -9.97 24.20 -35.52
C GLN A 62 -8.50 24.23 -35.15
N PHE A 63 -8.07 23.32 -34.27
CA PHE A 63 -6.66 23.20 -33.89
C PHE A 63 -5.80 22.73 -35.07
N CYS A 64 -6.26 21.73 -35.83
CA CYS A 64 -5.56 21.27 -37.03
C CYS A 64 -5.49 22.33 -38.12
N LEU A 65 -6.56 23.11 -38.33
CA LEU A 65 -6.58 24.23 -39.28
C LEU A 65 -5.60 25.33 -38.86
N ARG A 66 -5.53 25.65 -37.57
CA ARG A 66 -4.63 26.68 -37.01
C ARG A 66 -3.15 26.32 -37.20
N HIS A 67 -2.80 25.05 -37.03
CA HIS A 67 -1.42 24.58 -37.13
C HIS A 67 -1.08 23.88 -38.45
N ASN A 68 -1.99 23.94 -39.43
CA ASN A 68 -1.84 23.31 -40.75
C ASN A 68 -1.49 21.82 -40.68
N MET A 69 -2.16 21.08 -39.78
CA MET A 69 -1.94 19.65 -39.58
C MET A 69 -2.82 18.80 -40.50
N SER A 70 -2.32 17.61 -40.86
CA SER A 70 -3.03 16.67 -41.73
C SER A 70 -4.29 16.09 -41.08
N SER A 71 -5.22 15.61 -41.91
CA SER A 71 -6.48 15.00 -41.46
C SER A 71 -6.27 13.75 -40.59
N ASP A 72 -5.17 13.02 -40.77
CA ASP A 72 -4.85 11.84 -39.96
C ASP A 72 -4.57 12.22 -38.49
N VAL A 73 -3.93 13.38 -38.28
CA VAL A 73 -3.65 13.92 -36.95
C VAL A 73 -4.94 14.42 -36.29
N LYS A 74 -5.87 14.96 -37.09
CA LYS A 74 -7.20 15.38 -36.60
C LYS A 74 -7.95 14.20 -35.98
N GLU A 75 -7.99 13.04 -36.65
CA GLU A 75 -8.67 11.85 -36.11
C GLU A 75 -8.05 11.35 -34.79
N LEU A 76 -6.71 11.34 -34.73
CA LEU A 76 -5.98 10.97 -33.51
C LEU A 76 -6.31 11.93 -32.36
N LEU A 77 -6.34 13.23 -32.65
CA LEU A 77 -6.62 14.26 -31.66
C LEU A 77 -8.07 14.17 -31.15
N ILE A 78 -9.04 13.87 -32.01
CA ILE A 78 -10.44 13.62 -31.63
C ILE A 78 -10.53 12.45 -30.65
N GLN A 79 -9.86 11.33 -30.95
CA GLN A 79 -9.86 10.16 -30.07
C GLN A 79 -9.25 10.48 -28.71
N GLN A 80 -8.15 11.23 -28.69
CA GLN A 80 -7.47 11.61 -27.46
C GLN A 80 -8.33 12.55 -26.59
N ILE A 81 -8.99 13.54 -27.19
CA ILE A 81 -9.91 14.44 -26.48
C ILE A 81 -11.06 13.63 -25.88
N LYS A 82 -11.69 12.74 -26.65
CA LYS A 82 -12.80 11.89 -26.17
C LYS A 82 -12.39 11.02 -24.98
N MET A 83 -11.23 10.37 -25.07
CA MET A 83 -10.71 9.51 -24.00
C MET A 83 -10.46 10.31 -22.71
N ASN A 84 -9.86 11.50 -22.82
CA ASN A 84 -9.59 12.34 -21.65
C ASN A 84 -10.86 12.90 -21.01
N ILE A 85 -11.85 13.31 -21.82
CA ILE A 85 -13.17 13.74 -21.32
C ILE A 85 -13.84 12.58 -20.57
N GLU A 86 -13.80 11.36 -21.10
CA GLU A 86 -14.38 10.19 -20.44
C GLU A 86 -13.74 9.92 -19.08
N ILE A 87 -12.41 10.04 -18.97
CA ILE A 87 -11.67 9.92 -17.71
C ILE A 87 -12.17 10.96 -16.69
N ILE A 88 -12.29 12.23 -17.11
CA ILE A 88 -12.75 13.33 -16.24
C ILE A 88 -14.18 13.05 -15.73
N TYR A 89 -15.10 12.61 -16.58
CA TYR A 89 -16.46 12.25 -16.15
C TYR A 89 -16.48 11.07 -15.18
N GLN A 90 -15.61 10.07 -15.37
CA GLN A 90 -15.47 8.96 -14.43
C GLN A 90 -14.95 9.42 -13.07
N GLU A 91 -13.98 10.35 -13.03
CA GLU A 91 -13.44 10.91 -11.79
C GLU A 91 -14.47 11.77 -11.05
N GLN A 92 -15.24 12.61 -11.78
CA GLN A 92 -16.33 13.40 -11.21
C GLN A 92 -17.46 12.52 -10.66
N ALA A 93 -17.84 11.46 -11.37
CA ALA A 93 -18.82 10.50 -10.88
C ALA A 93 -18.34 9.81 -9.58
N GLN A 94 -17.05 9.50 -9.48
CA GLN A 94 -16.46 8.94 -8.27
C GLN A 94 -16.47 9.93 -7.10
N SER A 95 -16.12 11.20 -7.32
CA SER A 95 -16.11 12.22 -6.27
C SER A 95 -17.51 12.54 -5.74
N MET A 96 -18.53 12.54 -6.60
CA MET A 96 -19.93 12.70 -6.17
C MET A 96 -20.43 11.53 -5.30
N THR A 97 -19.91 10.31 -5.47
CA THR A 97 -20.26 9.18 -4.59
C THR A 97 -19.69 9.32 -3.17
N PHE A 98 -18.56 10.01 -3.00
CA PHE A 98 -17.94 10.24 -1.69
C PHE A 98 -18.64 11.34 -0.88
N ASN A 99 -19.24 12.34 -1.54
CA ASN A 99 -19.99 13.40 -0.84
C ASN A 99 -21.39 12.94 -0.42
N LYS A 100 -22.05 12.05 -1.19
CA LYS A 100 -23.37 11.50 -0.81
C LYS A 100 -23.33 10.61 0.45
N GLU A 101 -22.20 10.00 0.80
CA GLU A 101 -22.06 9.26 2.08
C GLU A 101 -21.97 10.18 3.31
N ASN A 102 -21.59 11.45 3.15
CA ASN A 102 -21.59 12.43 4.24
C ASN A 102 -22.94 13.16 4.41
N ASP A 103 -23.73 13.28 3.34
CA ASP A 103 -25.05 13.93 3.39
C ASP A 103 -26.17 13.01 3.88
N PHE A 104 -25.94 11.68 3.96
CA PHE A 104 -26.93 10.70 4.42
C PHE A 104 -27.09 10.60 5.96
N ILE A 105 -26.33 11.36 6.75
CA ILE A 105 -26.48 11.38 8.22
C ILE A 105 -27.48 12.46 8.69
N ASN A 106 -27.90 13.40 7.84
CA ASN A 106 -28.68 14.57 8.28
C ASN A 106 -29.95 14.88 7.47
N ASN A 107 -30.64 13.91 6.88
CA ASN A 107 -32.00 14.16 6.39
C ASN A 107 -32.93 12.94 6.58
N GLU A 108 -34.02 13.20 7.31
CA GLU A 108 -35.17 12.33 7.53
C GLU A 108 -36.06 12.34 6.26
N PRO A 109 -36.45 11.19 5.68
CA PRO A 109 -37.27 11.21 4.48
C PRO A 109 -38.77 11.09 4.83
N GLU A 110 -39.52 12.12 4.43
CA GLU A 110 -40.97 12.06 4.30
C GLU A 110 -41.39 11.20 3.09
N PHE A 111 -42.50 10.51 3.31
CA PHE A 111 -43.26 9.63 2.42
C PHE A 111 -43.71 10.32 1.13
N MET A 112 -43.68 9.63 -0.03
CA MET A 112 -44.73 9.69 -1.06
C MET A 112 -44.63 8.54 -2.07
N GLN A 113 -45.81 8.16 -2.57
CA GLN A 113 -46.11 7.03 -3.44
C GLN A 113 -46.08 7.39 -4.94
N ASN A 114 -45.99 6.32 -5.76
CA ASN A 114 -46.60 6.08 -7.08
C ASN A 114 -45.80 6.23 -8.40
N ASP A 115 -45.95 5.13 -9.16
CA ASP A 115 -46.21 4.96 -10.60
C ASP A 115 -45.11 4.85 -11.69
N ARG A 116 -45.02 3.60 -12.20
CA ARG A 116 -45.13 3.13 -13.60
C ARG A 116 -44.16 3.62 -14.71
N SER A 117 -43.47 2.62 -15.30
CA SER A 117 -43.60 2.11 -16.69
C SER A 117 -42.31 1.96 -17.54
N LEU A 118 -42.07 0.69 -17.93
CA LEU A 118 -41.58 0.10 -19.20
C LEU A 118 -40.65 0.90 -20.16
N THR A 119 -39.52 0.31 -20.56
CA THR A 119 -39.32 -0.36 -21.88
C THR A 119 -37.91 -1.00 -22.01
N PRO A 120 -37.73 -2.06 -22.84
CA PRO A 120 -36.46 -2.77 -23.03
C PRO A 120 -35.81 -2.51 -24.40
N ILE A 121 -34.48 -2.43 -24.48
CA ILE A 121 -33.74 -2.45 -25.76
C ILE A 121 -32.58 -3.46 -25.71
N GLU A 122 -32.51 -4.22 -26.79
CA GLU A 122 -31.72 -5.42 -27.08
C GLU A 122 -30.29 -5.16 -27.61
N LYS A 123 -29.39 -6.15 -27.32
CA LYS A 123 -28.32 -6.75 -28.19
C LYS A 123 -27.14 -5.82 -28.63
N SER A 124 -25.90 -6.25 -28.90
CA SER A 124 -25.27 -7.54 -29.26
C SER A 124 -23.73 -7.49 -29.11
N TYR A 125 -23.10 -8.68 -28.99
CA TYR A 125 -21.67 -9.04 -29.19
C TYR A 125 -21.06 -8.46 -30.50
N SER A 126 -19.74 -8.31 -30.77
CA SER A 126 -18.56 -9.22 -30.63
C SER A 126 -17.26 -8.48 -31.07
N PRO A 127 -16.03 -9.04 -30.93
CA PRO A 127 -14.73 -8.34 -30.84
C PRO A 127 -13.81 -8.50 -32.07
N GLU A 128 -12.75 -7.69 -32.18
CA GLU A 128 -11.47 -7.96 -32.88
C GLU A 128 -10.58 -6.70 -32.77
N SER A 129 -9.39 -6.72 -32.17
CA SER A 129 -8.08 -7.31 -32.53
C SER A 129 -7.08 -6.22 -32.93
N ASN A 130 -6.01 -6.18 -32.15
CA ASN A 130 -4.66 -5.61 -32.28
C ASN A 130 -4.14 -5.06 -33.63
N GLU A 131 -3.06 -4.29 -33.43
CA GLU A 131 -2.02 -3.86 -34.36
C GLU A 131 -2.30 -2.53 -35.06
N TYR A 132 -1.62 -1.46 -34.65
CA TYR A 132 -0.40 -1.05 -35.35
C TYR A 132 0.48 -0.12 -34.50
N LEU A 133 1.76 -0.40 -34.65
CA LEU A 133 2.90 0.11 -33.93
C LEU A 133 3.50 1.29 -34.73
N ARG A 134 3.94 2.31 -34.00
CA ARG A 134 5.20 3.07 -34.21
C ARG A 134 5.50 3.71 -35.56
N LYS A 135 5.92 4.96 -35.47
CA LYS A 135 7.03 5.64 -36.17
C LYS A 135 7.05 7.09 -35.61
N PHE A 136 8.13 7.78 -35.30
CA PHE A 136 9.57 7.61 -35.46
C PHE A 136 10.26 8.35 -34.30
N SER A 137 11.44 7.89 -33.95
CA SER A 137 12.45 8.67 -33.23
C SER A 137 13.49 9.18 -34.22
N ASP A 138 14.18 10.23 -33.77
CA ASP A 138 15.51 10.69 -34.17
C ASP A 138 15.56 11.85 -35.17
N GLU A 139 16.00 13.02 -34.69
CA GLU A 139 17.27 13.60 -35.15
C GLU A 139 17.86 14.62 -34.16
N ASN A 140 19.16 14.47 -33.93
CA ASN A 140 20.05 15.37 -33.18
C ASN A 140 20.53 16.50 -34.10
N SER A 141 20.73 17.71 -33.57
CA SER A 141 22.00 18.41 -33.75
C SER A 141 22.15 19.67 -32.90
N PHE A 142 23.32 19.77 -32.28
CA PHE A 142 23.95 20.93 -31.67
C PHE A 142 23.84 22.21 -32.51
N GLU A 143 23.67 23.37 -31.85
CA GLU A 143 24.36 24.60 -32.26
C GLU A 143 24.56 25.59 -31.09
N ARG A 144 25.78 26.15 -31.01
CA ARG A 144 26.17 27.29 -30.16
C ARG A 144 25.60 28.59 -30.74
N PRO A 145 25.47 29.66 -29.93
CA PRO A 145 26.27 30.88 -30.26
C PRO A 145 26.79 31.59 -28.99
N ASN A 146 28.03 32.09 -28.94
CA ASN A 146 28.59 33.29 -29.57
C ASN A 146 27.91 34.63 -29.23
N SER A 147 28.52 35.31 -28.27
CA SER A 147 28.93 36.73 -28.24
C SER A 147 28.10 37.84 -28.88
N SER A 148 27.94 38.89 -28.07
CA SER A 148 28.07 40.34 -28.35
C SER A 148 26.82 41.23 -28.29
N LYS A 149 27.03 42.40 -27.65
CA LYS A 149 26.25 43.66 -27.53
C LYS A 149 25.58 43.84 -26.16
N ILE A 150 26.29 44.35 -25.14
CA ILE A 150 26.60 45.78 -24.89
C ILE A 150 25.39 46.68 -25.15
N SER A 151 24.67 47.03 -24.08
CA SER A 151 24.09 48.37 -23.93
C SER A 151 24.08 48.75 -22.46
N GLN A 152 24.64 49.92 -22.20
CA GLN A 152 24.98 50.50 -20.91
C GLN A 152 23.75 51.12 -20.25
N LYS A 153 23.62 50.98 -18.92
CA LYS A 153 23.10 52.01 -18.01
C LYS A 153 23.63 51.75 -16.60
N PRO A 154 24.29 52.72 -15.95
CA PRO A 154 24.82 52.57 -14.59
C PRO A 154 23.73 52.93 -13.59
N LEU A 155 23.52 52.09 -12.57
CA LEU A 155 22.85 52.50 -11.34
C LEU A 155 23.82 52.39 -10.18
N GLU A 156 23.94 53.52 -9.50
CA GLU A 156 24.75 53.81 -8.33
C GLU A 156 24.50 52.80 -7.20
N PHE A 157 25.57 52.20 -6.69
CA PHE A 157 25.59 51.69 -5.32
C PHE A 157 27.02 51.77 -4.79
N SER A 158 27.44 52.99 -4.47
CA SER A 158 28.61 53.24 -3.64
C SER A 158 28.22 53.27 -2.17
N GLN A 159 29.13 52.76 -1.34
CA GLN A 159 29.23 52.91 0.11
C GLN A 159 28.56 51.80 0.93
N ILE A 160 29.33 50.75 1.24
CA ILE A 160 29.50 50.17 2.59
C ILE A 160 30.80 49.32 2.57
N THR A 161 31.62 49.54 3.60
CA THR A 161 32.78 48.76 4.11
C THR A 161 34.12 48.71 3.33
N THR A 162 34.86 49.82 3.40
CA THR A 162 36.29 49.92 3.09
C THR A 162 37.22 49.44 4.22
N ASN A 163 37.11 48.18 4.69
CA ASN A 163 38.09 47.66 5.68
C ASN A 163 38.45 46.15 5.56
N GLN A 164 38.14 45.48 4.44
CA GLN A 164 38.53 44.06 4.23
C GLN A 164 39.13 43.77 2.83
N SER A 165 39.65 44.78 2.14
CA SER A 165 40.11 44.63 0.75
C SER A 165 41.52 44.05 0.56
N GLN A 166 42.22 43.63 1.61
CA GLN A 166 43.58 43.06 1.49
C GLN A 166 43.66 41.53 1.60
N LEU A 167 42.55 40.81 1.79
CA LEU A 167 42.58 39.36 2.05
C LEU A 167 41.97 38.47 0.95
N LEU A 168 41.54 39.02 -0.19
CA LEU A 168 40.87 38.24 -1.25
C LEU A 168 41.49 38.53 -2.61
N ASN A 169 42.74 38.10 -2.81
CA ASN A 169 43.41 38.12 -4.13
C ASN A 169 43.04 36.91 -5.02
N ASN A 170 42.23 35.97 -4.52
CA ASN A 170 41.79 34.82 -5.30
C ASN A 170 40.48 35.14 -6.03
N SER A 171 40.53 35.12 -7.37
CA SER A 171 39.37 35.27 -8.26
C SER A 171 38.23 34.30 -7.93
N GLY A 172 38.56 33.11 -7.42
CA GLY A 172 37.60 32.07 -7.02
C GLY A 172 36.75 32.48 -5.83
N GLU A 173 37.34 33.09 -4.79
CA GLU A 173 36.58 33.54 -3.61
C GLU A 173 35.67 34.72 -3.97
N LYS A 174 36.13 35.64 -4.83
CA LYS A 174 35.28 36.72 -5.34
C LYS A 174 34.07 36.18 -6.11
N LEU A 175 34.25 35.16 -6.95
CA LEU A 175 33.16 34.51 -7.67
C LEU A 175 32.22 33.75 -6.72
N TYR A 176 32.75 33.11 -5.69
CA TYR A 176 31.95 32.42 -4.68
C TYR A 176 31.05 33.38 -3.89
N TYR A 177 31.60 34.48 -3.38
CA TYR A 177 30.81 35.52 -2.69
C TYR A 177 29.79 36.17 -3.63
N LYS A 178 30.15 36.39 -4.91
CA LYS A 178 29.22 36.86 -5.93
C LYS A 178 28.09 35.84 -6.18
N GLY A 179 28.39 34.55 -6.18
CA GLY A 179 27.42 33.46 -6.31
C GLY A 179 26.48 33.38 -5.09
N LEU A 180 27.02 33.55 -3.88
CA LEU A 180 26.23 33.63 -2.65
C LEU A 180 25.26 34.81 -2.66
N LEU A 181 25.73 36.00 -3.06
CA LEU A 181 24.89 37.19 -3.19
C LEU A 181 23.80 37.01 -4.26
N LEU A 182 24.14 36.43 -5.41
CA LEU A 182 23.15 36.11 -6.45
C LEU A 182 22.11 35.11 -5.95
N LYS A 183 22.55 34.07 -5.23
CA LYS A 183 21.66 33.07 -4.62
C LYS A 183 20.69 33.73 -3.62
N GLU A 184 21.20 34.55 -2.71
CA GLU A 184 20.38 35.27 -1.74
C GLU A 184 19.38 36.22 -2.43
N GLN A 185 19.79 36.91 -3.50
CA GLN A 185 18.91 37.76 -4.30
C GLN A 185 17.83 36.95 -5.01
N THR A 186 18.15 35.77 -5.56
CA THR A 186 17.15 34.88 -6.18
C THR A 186 16.15 34.35 -5.16
N GLU A 187 16.61 33.97 -3.96
CA GLU A 187 15.73 33.51 -2.87
C GLU A 187 14.77 34.61 -2.42
N LYS A 188 15.26 35.85 -2.28
CA LYS A 188 14.41 37.02 -1.98
C LYS A 188 13.35 37.25 -3.07
N LYS A 189 13.73 37.16 -4.35
CA LYS A 189 12.77 37.28 -5.48
C LYS A 189 11.71 36.17 -5.47
N ILE A 190 12.11 34.93 -5.18
CA ILE A 190 11.18 33.80 -5.06
C ILE A 190 10.19 34.04 -3.91
N GLN A 191 10.67 34.53 -2.76
CA GLN A 191 9.81 34.85 -1.63
C GLN A 191 8.81 35.97 -1.94
N THR A 192 9.24 37.03 -2.64
CA THR A 192 8.34 38.11 -3.05
C THR A 192 7.28 37.64 -4.03
N ILE A 193 7.64 36.80 -5.01
CA ILE A 193 6.68 36.21 -5.96
C ILE A 193 5.67 35.33 -5.23
N LYS A 194 6.12 34.48 -4.29
CA LYS A 194 5.21 33.66 -3.47
C LYS A 194 4.25 34.52 -2.65
N LYS A 195 4.74 35.62 -2.07
CA LYS A 195 3.90 36.54 -1.30
C LYS A 195 2.86 37.23 -2.19
N GLN A 196 3.27 37.70 -3.38
CA GLN A 196 2.36 38.30 -4.36
C GLN A 196 1.30 37.31 -4.82
N LYS A 197 1.69 36.08 -5.18
CA LYS A 197 0.72 35.04 -5.58
C LYS A 197 -0.28 34.70 -4.47
N ASN A 198 0.17 34.70 -3.21
CA ASN A 198 -0.75 34.55 -2.07
C ASN A 198 -1.66 35.77 -1.90
N GLU A 199 -1.15 36.99 -2.07
CA GLU A 199 -1.96 38.22 -2.03
C GLU A 199 -2.97 38.26 -3.18
N GLU A 200 -2.62 37.76 -4.37
CA GLU A 200 -3.51 37.60 -5.52
C GLU A 200 -4.59 36.56 -5.26
N MET A 201 -4.25 35.36 -4.75
CA MET A 201 -5.26 34.38 -4.32
C MET A 201 -6.21 34.95 -3.24
N MET A 202 -5.67 35.72 -2.28
CA MET A 202 -6.48 36.37 -1.25
C MET A 202 -7.36 37.50 -1.82
N LYS A 203 -6.97 38.14 -2.92
CA LYS A 203 -7.77 39.12 -3.64
C LYS A 203 -8.83 38.46 -4.53
N GLU A 204 -8.52 37.34 -5.17
CA GLU A 204 -9.48 36.54 -5.94
C GLU A 204 -10.56 35.92 -5.05
N LEU A 205 -10.29 35.74 -3.75
CA LEU A 205 -11.28 35.38 -2.73
C LEU A 205 -12.19 36.54 -2.27
N THR A 206 -12.13 37.72 -2.89
CA THR A 206 -12.97 38.88 -2.53
C THR A 206 -14.28 38.97 -3.33
N PHE A 207 -15.07 37.89 -3.37
CA PHE A 207 -16.52 38.08 -3.44
C PHE A 207 -16.97 38.53 -2.04
N HIS A 208 -17.13 39.84 -1.85
CA HIS A 208 -17.72 40.41 -0.64
C HIS A 208 -19.19 40.72 -0.91
N PRO A 209 -20.11 39.76 -0.71
CA PRO A 209 -21.53 40.08 -0.81
C PRO A 209 -21.82 41.14 0.25
N LYS A 210 -22.45 42.25 -0.16
CA LYS A 210 -22.90 43.30 0.76
C LYS A 210 -24.05 42.75 1.62
N THR A 211 -23.72 41.95 2.62
CA THR A 211 -24.71 41.40 3.55
C THR A 211 -24.89 42.35 4.72
N ASN A 212 -26.15 42.74 4.91
CA ASN A 212 -26.71 43.58 5.95
C ASN A 212 -26.08 43.37 7.36
N THR A 213 -25.70 44.45 8.04
CA THR A 213 -24.94 44.51 9.31
C THR A 213 -25.69 44.04 10.56
N LYS A 214 -26.79 43.27 10.40
CA LYS A 214 -27.66 42.83 11.51
C LYS A 214 -27.67 41.32 11.74
N SER A 215 -26.79 40.53 11.13
CA SER A 215 -26.67 39.10 11.46
C SER A 215 -25.74 38.90 12.66
N PRO A 216 -26.20 38.28 13.77
CA PRO A 216 -25.33 38.00 14.91
C PRO A 216 -24.23 37.04 14.46
N GLN A 217 -22.98 37.39 14.75
CA GLN A 217 -21.82 36.55 14.46
C GLN A 217 -22.04 35.13 15.01
N ARG A 218 -22.31 34.18 14.12
CA ARG A 218 -22.24 32.76 14.45
C ARG A 218 -20.78 32.47 14.78
N ARG A 219 -20.49 32.18 16.06
CA ARG A 219 -19.18 31.73 16.50
C ARG A 219 -18.81 30.48 15.70
N MET A 220 -17.64 30.49 15.08
CA MET A 220 -17.12 29.36 14.33
C MET A 220 -16.97 28.16 15.28
N PRO A 221 -17.72 27.05 15.07
CA PRO A 221 -17.75 25.90 16.00
C PRO A 221 -16.38 25.26 16.22
N GLU A 222 -15.47 25.42 15.27
CA GLU A 222 -14.13 24.83 15.29
C GLU A 222 -13.24 25.37 16.42
N ILE A 223 -13.36 26.67 16.75
CA ILE A 223 -12.58 27.28 17.84
C ILE A 223 -13.05 26.74 19.20
N ASP A 224 -14.37 26.56 19.36
CA ASP A 224 -14.95 26.00 20.59
C ASP A 224 -14.61 24.50 20.74
N LEU A 225 -14.52 23.75 19.63
CA LEU A 225 -14.08 22.35 19.64
C LEU A 225 -12.59 22.22 20.02
N LEU A 226 -11.71 23.06 19.46
CA LEU A 226 -10.29 23.09 19.82
C LEU A 226 -10.07 23.44 21.29
N LYS A 227 -10.86 24.39 21.83
CA LYS A 227 -10.82 24.75 23.23
C LYS A 227 -11.27 23.59 24.13
N LYS A 228 -12.39 22.94 23.80
CA LYS A 228 -12.87 21.74 24.52
C LYS A 228 -11.88 20.57 24.47
N GLY A 229 -11.17 20.40 23.35
CA GLY A 229 -10.11 19.40 23.21
C GLY A 229 -8.95 19.62 24.19
N LYS A 230 -8.51 20.87 24.36
CA LYS A 230 -7.47 21.23 25.34
C LYS A 230 -7.93 21.00 26.78
N GLU A 231 -9.13 21.46 27.12
CA GLU A 231 -9.71 21.27 28.46
C GLU A 231 -9.84 19.78 28.83
N LYS A 232 -10.22 18.93 27.87
CA LYS A 232 -10.31 17.47 28.07
C LYS A 232 -8.94 16.84 28.34
N ASN A 233 -7.90 17.25 27.60
CA ASN A 233 -6.54 16.73 27.80
C ASN A 233 -5.98 17.13 29.17
N GLU A 234 -6.17 18.38 29.57
CA GLU A 234 -5.76 18.88 30.89
C GLU A 234 -6.48 18.11 32.02
N HIS A 235 -7.76 17.80 31.83
CA HIS A 235 -8.52 16.98 32.79
C HIS A 235 -7.98 15.54 32.92
N ILE A 236 -7.62 14.90 31.80
CA ILE A 236 -7.01 13.57 31.80
C ILE A 236 -5.67 13.59 32.53
N GLU A 237 -4.84 14.60 32.27
CA GLU A 237 -3.54 14.73 32.90
C GLU A 237 -3.65 14.97 34.40
N LYS A 238 -4.60 15.81 34.82
CA LYS A 238 -4.91 16.01 36.25
C LYS A 238 -5.35 14.71 36.92
N LYS A 239 -6.25 13.94 36.30
CA LYS A 239 -6.71 12.64 36.83
C LYS A 239 -5.58 11.62 36.96
N ARG A 240 -4.65 11.60 36.00
CA ARG A 240 -3.45 10.76 36.09
C ARG A 240 -2.55 11.19 37.26
N GLY A 241 -2.39 12.49 37.48
CA GLY A 241 -1.64 13.03 38.60
C GLY A 241 -2.27 12.70 39.96
N GLU A 242 -3.59 12.84 40.08
CA GLU A 242 -4.35 12.46 41.28
C GLU A 242 -4.18 10.97 41.60
N PHE A 243 -4.35 10.10 40.60
CA PHE A 243 -4.18 8.65 40.76
C PHE A 243 -2.77 8.27 41.19
N LEU A 244 -1.74 8.87 40.57
CA LEU A 244 -0.34 8.65 40.95
C LEU A 244 -0.08 9.13 42.40
N ALA A 245 -0.67 10.26 42.81
CA ALA A 245 -0.53 10.77 44.17
C ALA A 245 -1.24 9.87 45.20
N GLU A 246 -2.42 9.34 44.87
CA GLU A 246 -3.12 8.34 45.68
C GLU A 246 -2.30 7.05 45.81
N GLU A 247 -1.75 6.52 44.72
CA GLU A 247 -0.86 5.35 44.74
C GLU A 247 0.38 5.60 45.62
N MET A 248 1.00 6.78 45.52
CA MET A 248 2.12 7.15 46.39
C MET A 248 1.70 7.29 47.86
N SER A 249 0.48 7.78 48.14
CA SER A 249 -0.03 7.89 49.51
C SER A 249 -0.28 6.53 50.17
N HIS A 250 -0.61 5.51 49.37
CA HIS A 250 -0.88 4.14 49.84
C HIS A 250 0.39 3.29 49.93
N CYS A 251 1.53 3.79 49.45
CA CYS A 251 2.81 3.13 49.60
C CYS A 251 3.40 3.39 51.00
N THR A 252 3.15 2.48 51.94
CA THR A 252 3.76 2.49 53.29
C THR A 252 5.24 2.07 53.27
N PHE A 253 5.73 1.61 52.12
CA PHE A 253 7.11 1.24 51.91
C PHE A 253 7.93 2.46 51.53
N SER A 254 8.50 3.13 52.55
CA SER A 254 9.56 4.11 52.37
C SER A 254 10.91 3.41 52.51
N PRO A 255 11.51 2.86 51.44
CA PRO A 255 12.80 2.21 51.54
C PRO A 255 13.83 3.23 52.03
N SER A 256 14.42 2.96 53.18
CA SER A 256 15.58 3.69 53.69
C SER A 256 16.72 3.47 52.70
N VAL A 257 16.89 4.41 51.77
CA VAL A 257 18.03 4.39 50.84
C VAL A 257 19.28 4.68 51.67
N ASP A 258 20.17 3.69 51.74
CA ASP A 258 21.43 3.78 52.45
C ASP A 258 22.21 5.06 52.06
N LYS A 259 22.93 5.67 53.01
CA LYS A 259 23.65 6.95 52.76
C LYS A 259 24.66 6.84 51.60
N ARG A 260 25.17 5.63 51.34
CA ARG A 260 26.03 5.30 50.19
C ARG A 260 25.29 5.37 48.86
N SER A 261 24.08 4.82 48.78
CA SER A 261 23.28 4.81 47.55
C SER A 261 22.74 6.20 47.21
N SER A 262 22.37 7.02 48.20
CA SER A 262 22.00 8.43 47.93
C SER A 262 23.18 9.27 47.42
N SER A 263 24.39 8.98 47.90
CA SER A 263 25.63 9.62 47.43
C SER A 263 26.01 9.18 46.01
N LEU A 264 25.78 7.90 45.65
CA LEU A 264 25.98 7.40 44.29
C LEU A 264 25.04 8.08 43.27
N VAL A 265 23.77 8.30 43.63
CA VAL A 265 22.81 9.02 42.76
C VAL A 265 23.19 10.49 42.59
N LYS A 266 23.64 11.15 43.66
CA LYS A 266 24.14 12.55 43.59
C LYS A 266 25.40 12.67 42.74
N ASN A 267 26.30 11.69 42.78
CA ASN A 267 27.50 11.66 41.94
C ASN A 267 27.17 11.30 40.47
N LYS A 268 26.13 10.50 40.22
CA LYS A 268 25.66 10.19 38.86
C LYS A 268 25.07 11.42 38.16
N LYS A 269 24.35 12.28 38.88
CA LYS A 269 23.85 13.58 38.36
C LYS A 269 24.95 14.60 38.06
N ARG A 270 26.15 14.46 38.66
CA ARG A 270 27.31 15.32 38.36
C ARG A 270 28.10 14.87 37.13
N ASN A 271 27.94 13.60 36.73
CA ASN A 271 28.58 12.99 35.57
C ASN A 271 27.54 12.48 34.54
N GLU A 272 26.38 13.13 34.47
CA GLU A 272 25.43 12.87 33.39
C GLU A 272 26.05 13.40 32.09
N SER A 273 26.68 12.50 31.34
CA SER A 273 26.85 12.66 29.91
C SER A 273 25.52 13.10 29.30
N PRO A 274 25.52 14.02 28.32
CA PRO A 274 24.29 14.55 27.72
C PRO A 274 23.33 13.42 27.39
N ASP A 275 22.05 13.68 27.62
CA ASP A 275 20.95 12.72 27.46
C ASP A 275 21.20 11.83 26.25
N ARG A 276 21.10 10.50 26.41
CA ARG A 276 21.58 9.52 25.42
C ARG A 276 21.04 9.83 24.02
N CYS A 277 19.84 10.37 23.94
CA CYS A 277 19.19 10.84 22.72
C CYS A 277 19.93 12.02 22.06
N VAL A 278 20.42 12.98 22.84
CA VAL A 278 21.23 14.13 22.38
C VAL A 278 22.58 13.65 21.87
N ALA A 279 23.27 12.76 22.60
CA ALA A 279 24.54 12.19 22.17
C ALA A 279 24.40 11.36 20.86
N LEU A 280 23.28 10.64 20.70
CA LEU A 280 22.98 9.92 19.45
C LEU A 280 22.66 10.88 18.30
N TYR A 281 21.98 12.00 18.57
CA TYR A 281 21.68 13.02 17.58
C TYR A 281 22.94 13.73 17.07
N GLU A 282 23.86 14.11 17.98
CA GLU A 282 25.15 14.68 17.61
C GLU A 282 26.00 13.71 16.79
N ASN A 283 26.02 12.43 17.17
CA ASN A 283 26.70 11.38 16.38
C ASN A 283 26.08 11.21 14.98
N ALA A 284 24.75 11.28 14.85
CA ALA A 284 24.08 11.21 13.56
C ALA A 284 24.51 12.37 12.65
N LYS A 285 24.58 13.59 13.20
CA LYS A 285 25.04 14.78 12.48
C LYS A 285 26.48 14.62 11.97
N VAL A 286 27.38 14.10 12.82
CA VAL A 286 28.78 13.81 12.42
C VAL A 286 28.85 12.76 11.30
N ILE A 287 27.95 11.77 11.28
CA ILE A 287 27.88 10.76 10.21
C ILE A 287 27.41 11.39 8.90
N GLU A 288 26.43 12.29 8.95
CA GLU A 288 25.95 13.03 7.77
C GLU A 288 27.04 13.92 7.17
N ASP A 289 27.75 14.69 8.01
CA ASP A 289 28.85 15.55 7.55
C ASP A 289 29.96 14.73 6.88
N LYS A 290 30.31 13.55 7.46
CA LYS A 290 31.27 12.63 6.86
C LYS A 290 30.82 12.10 5.50
N LYS A 291 29.54 11.76 5.35
CA LYS A 291 28.98 11.33 4.06
C LYS A 291 29.02 12.45 3.03
N ALA A 292 28.66 13.67 3.41
CA ALA A 292 28.69 14.84 2.53
C ALA A 292 30.11 15.11 2.00
N ILE A 293 31.12 15.06 2.87
CA ILE A 293 32.53 15.20 2.48
C ILE A 293 32.96 14.08 1.51
N LEU A 294 32.51 12.84 1.75
CA LEU A 294 32.84 11.69 0.90
C LEU A 294 32.20 11.82 -0.48
N TYR A 295 30.94 12.25 -0.56
CA TYR A 295 30.26 12.54 -1.83
C TYR A 295 30.95 13.66 -2.61
N GLN A 296 31.33 14.75 -1.92
CA GLN A 296 32.06 15.84 -2.55
C GLN A 296 33.43 15.39 -3.07
N ARG A 297 34.13 14.51 -2.33
CA ARG A 297 35.39 13.91 -2.77
C ARG A 297 35.21 13.01 -3.99
N ILE A 298 34.14 12.22 -4.04
CA ILE A 298 33.82 11.36 -5.20
C ILE A 298 33.50 12.22 -6.42
N GLN A 299 32.79 13.34 -6.26
CA GLN A 299 32.50 14.26 -7.35
C GLN A 299 33.74 15.02 -7.86
N GLN A 300 34.70 15.30 -6.98
CA GLN A 300 35.95 15.98 -7.32
C GLN A 300 37.03 15.05 -7.86
N GLN A 301 36.97 13.76 -7.54
CA GLN A 301 37.78 12.77 -8.25
C GLN A 301 37.19 12.63 -9.65
N ASP A 302 37.97 13.01 -10.65
CA ASP A 302 37.72 12.61 -12.03
C ASP A 302 37.67 11.07 -12.04
N CYS A 303 36.48 10.49 -11.99
CA CYS A 303 36.31 9.06 -12.18
C CYS A 303 36.82 8.77 -13.60
N PRO A 304 37.92 8.02 -13.78
CA PRO A 304 38.42 7.69 -15.12
C PRO A 304 37.51 6.70 -15.87
N PHE A 305 36.38 6.34 -15.26
CA PHE A 305 35.37 5.49 -15.82
C PHE A 305 34.40 6.32 -16.67
N ASN A 306 34.80 6.53 -17.93
CA ASN A 306 33.87 6.83 -19.01
C ASN A 306 33.41 5.49 -19.59
N PRO A 307 32.30 4.89 -19.11
CA PRO A 307 31.80 3.65 -19.69
C PRO A 307 31.51 3.91 -21.16
N ASP A 308 32.07 3.07 -22.02
CA ASP A 308 31.79 3.11 -23.45
C ASP A 308 30.30 2.77 -23.68
N THR A 309 29.48 3.80 -23.84
CA THR A 309 28.02 3.70 -24.01
C THR A 309 27.63 3.22 -25.41
N SER A 310 28.59 2.95 -26.30
CA SER A 310 28.31 2.32 -27.59
C SER A 310 27.75 0.89 -27.45
N LEU A 311 28.07 0.19 -26.36
CA LEU A 311 27.58 -1.16 -26.06
C LEU A 311 26.13 -1.18 -25.54
N THR A 312 25.67 -0.12 -24.86
CA THR A 312 24.31 -0.05 -24.28
C THR A 312 23.24 0.32 -25.31
N ASN A 313 23.60 0.99 -26.41
CA ASN A 313 22.67 1.21 -27.54
C ASN A 313 22.25 -0.10 -28.24
N LYS A 314 23.06 -1.17 -28.17
CA LYS A 314 22.66 -2.51 -28.65
C LYS A 314 21.68 -3.22 -27.69
N MET A 315 21.74 -2.95 -26.39
CA MET A 315 20.77 -3.51 -25.42
C MET A 315 19.42 -2.78 -25.47
N ASN A 316 19.37 -1.52 -25.87
CA ASN A 316 18.10 -0.79 -25.97
C ASN A 316 17.17 -1.34 -27.08
N LYS A 317 17.73 -1.94 -28.14
CA LYS A 317 16.96 -2.72 -29.13
C LYS A 317 16.35 -4.01 -28.57
N GLN A 318 16.92 -4.60 -27.51
CA GLN A 318 16.32 -5.74 -26.81
C GLN A 318 15.23 -5.30 -25.83
N LEU A 319 15.34 -4.08 -25.28
CA LEU A 319 14.34 -3.50 -24.38
C LEU A 319 13.00 -3.20 -25.10
N ILE A 320 13.06 -2.99 -26.42
CA ILE A 320 11.91 -2.72 -27.31
C ILE A 320 11.00 -3.94 -27.55
N ARG A 321 11.46 -5.16 -27.22
CA ARG A 321 10.67 -6.39 -27.42
C ARG A 321 9.52 -6.50 -26.40
N SER A 322 8.42 -7.13 -26.81
CA SER A 322 7.30 -7.45 -25.92
C SER A 322 7.80 -8.25 -24.70
N VAL A 323 7.18 -8.06 -23.53
CA VAL A 323 7.55 -8.78 -22.28
C VAL A 323 7.75 -10.30 -22.49
N PRO A 324 6.88 -11.03 -23.20
CA PRO A 324 7.09 -12.47 -23.43
C PRO A 324 8.30 -12.79 -24.31
N GLU A 325 8.61 -11.97 -25.33
CA GLU A 325 9.81 -12.17 -26.15
C GLU A 325 11.10 -11.88 -25.39
N ARG A 326 11.11 -10.89 -24.49
CA ARG A 326 12.26 -10.63 -23.61
C ARG A 326 12.56 -11.82 -22.69
N LEU A 327 11.52 -12.45 -22.15
CA LEU A 327 11.67 -13.65 -21.32
C LEU A 327 12.18 -14.85 -22.13
N ALA A 328 11.68 -15.05 -23.35
CA ALA A 328 12.13 -16.13 -24.22
C ALA A 328 13.58 -15.94 -24.68
N TYR A 329 13.99 -14.73 -25.02
CA TYR A 329 15.34 -14.43 -25.50
C TYR A 329 16.37 -14.46 -24.37
N SER A 330 16.04 -13.89 -23.20
CA SER A 330 16.87 -13.96 -21.99
C SER A 330 17.19 -15.41 -21.64
N ARG A 331 16.14 -16.25 -21.58
CA ARG A 331 16.30 -17.68 -21.28
C ARG A 331 17.19 -18.40 -22.29
N ARG A 332 17.00 -18.15 -23.59
CA ARG A 332 17.83 -18.74 -24.65
C ARG A 332 19.30 -18.31 -24.54
N THR A 333 19.57 -17.03 -24.31
CA THR A 333 20.96 -16.54 -24.19
C THR A 333 21.69 -17.14 -22.99
N ILE A 334 20.98 -17.33 -21.87
CA ILE A 334 21.52 -17.99 -20.69
C ILE A 334 21.76 -19.48 -20.95
N GLU A 335 20.80 -20.16 -21.58
CA GLU A 335 20.93 -21.58 -21.96
C GLU A 335 22.09 -21.80 -22.96
N GLU A 336 22.26 -20.89 -23.92
CA GLU A 336 23.36 -20.93 -24.89
C GLU A 336 24.71 -20.64 -24.24
N TYR A 337 24.80 -19.68 -23.31
CA TYR A 337 26.02 -19.45 -22.52
C TYR A 337 26.37 -20.65 -21.63
N ILE A 338 25.38 -21.28 -20.99
CA ILE A 338 25.57 -22.49 -20.19
C ILE A 338 26.00 -23.67 -21.07
N MET A 339 25.40 -23.83 -22.26
CA MET A 339 25.84 -24.83 -23.25
C MET A 339 27.30 -24.58 -23.65
N LYS A 340 27.63 -23.34 -24.03
CA LYS A 340 28.97 -22.97 -24.48
C LYS A 340 30.02 -23.18 -23.38
N THR A 341 29.70 -22.84 -22.13
CA THR A 341 30.59 -23.07 -20.98
C THR A 341 30.67 -24.52 -20.56
N LYS A 342 29.64 -25.35 -20.78
CA LYS A 342 29.70 -26.80 -20.54
C LYS A 342 30.63 -27.53 -21.52
N TYR A 343 30.83 -27.00 -22.72
CA TYR A 343 31.70 -27.60 -23.74
C TYR A 343 33.10 -26.96 -23.84
N ILE A 344 33.36 -25.87 -23.11
CA ILE A 344 34.72 -25.37 -22.94
C ILE A 344 35.37 -26.24 -21.87
N ASP A 345 36.03 -27.31 -22.31
CA ASP A 345 37.03 -28.01 -21.50
C ASP A 345 38.04 -26.97 -21.00
N ILE A 346 38.01 -26.66 -19.71
CA ILE A 346 38.89 -25.69 -19.05
C ILE A 346 40.29 -26.34 -18.93
N LYS A 347 40.96 -26.49 -20.08
CA LYS A 347 42.36 -26.90 -20.22
C LYS A 347 43.15 -25.66 -20.62
N ASP A 348 44.28 -25.46 -19.96
CA ASP A 348 45.21 -24.40 -20.34
C ASP A 348 45.68 -24.64 -21.78
N PHE A 349 45.45 -23.66 -22.67
CA PHE A 349 45.76 -23.75 -24.10
C PHE A 349 47.24 -23.98 -24.40
N SER A 350 48.13 -23.62 -23.46
CA SER A 350 49.58 -23.72 -23.64
C SER A 350 50.16 -25.05 -23.16
N THR A 351 49.57 -25.66 -22.14
CA THR A 351 50.11 -26.85 -21.47
C THR A 351 49.22 -28.08 -21.61
N GLY A 352 47.97 -27.92 -22.06
CA GLY A 352 46.96 -28.98 -22.11
C GLY A 352 46.53 -29.48 -20.72
N GLN A 353 47.03 -28.87 -19.65
CA GLN A 353 46.79 -29.28 -18.29
C GLN A 353 45.45 -28.72 -17.80
N GLN A 354 44.68 -29.53 -17.07
CA GLN A 354 43.46 -29.04 -16.43
C GLN A 354 43.83 -27.99 -15.39
N LEU A 355 43.13 -26.84 -15.40
CA LEU A 355 43.43 -25.75 -14.45
C LEU A 355 43.37 -26.25 -12.99
N PHE A 356 44.29 -25.74 -12.18
CA PHE A 356 44.54 -26.20 -10.81
C PHE A 356 43.27 -26.21 -9.94
N HIS A 357 42.86 -27.40 -9.50
CA HIS A 357 41.83 -27.59 -8.49
C HIS A 357 42.52 -27.72 -7.13
N PRO A 358 42.50 -26.68 -6.27
CA PRO A 358 43.15 -26.75 -4.97
C PRO A 358 42.53 -27.90 -4.17
N LYS A 359 43.38 -28.83 -3.72
CA LYS A 359 42.98 -29.89 -2.77
C LYS A 359 42.72 -29.26 -1.41
N THR A 360 41.54 -28.68 -1.22
CA THR A 360 41.09 -28.23 0.10
C THR A 360 40.86 -29.46 0.99
N GLY A 361 41.48 -29.49 2.17
CA GLY A 361 41.48 -30.64 3.06
C GLY A 361 40.09 -31.07 3.58
N ARG A 362 40.04 -32.34 4.02
CA ARG A 362 38.95 -33.08 4.71
C ARG A 362 37.52 -32.63 4.38
N SER A 363 36.91 -33.28 3.39
CA SER A 363 35.46 -33.27 3.21
C SER A 363 34.74 -33.80 4.46
N PRO A 364 33.57 -33.24 4.84
CA PRO A 364 32.80 -33.70 6.00
C PRO A 364 32.56 -35.21 5.94
N ALA A 365 32.96 -35.93 7.00
CA ALA A 365 33.18 -37.37 7.00
C ALA A 365 31.92 -38.27 6.83
N LYS A 366 30.76 -37.73 6.45
CA LYS A 366 29.50 -38.49 6.27
C LYS A 366 28.55 -37.86 5.24
N ARG A 367 29.07 -37.36 4.12
CA ARG A 367 28.21 -37.05 2.96
C ARG A 367 28.33 -38.21 1.97
N ASP A 368 27.20 -38.87 1.70
CA ASP A 368 27.11 -39.93 0.71
C ASP A 368 27.70 -39.44 -0.61
N ALA A 369 28.65 -40.22 -1.12
CA ALA A 369 29.47 -39.91 -2.28
C ALA A 369 28.69 -40.12 -3.60
N ASN A 370 27.65 -39.31 -3.83
CA ASN A 370 27.08 -39.13 -5.16
C ASN A 370 27.19 -37.66 -5.56
N PRO A 371 28.15 -37.27 -6.41
CA PRO A 371 28.44 -35.88 -6.74
C PRO A 371 27.55 -35.40 -7.90
N SER A 372 26.25 -35.66 -7.84
CA SER A 372 25.32 -34.88 -8.66
C SER A 372 25.19 -33.54 -7.97
N ASN A 373 25.69 -32.50 -8.65
CA ASN A 373 25.58 -31.08 -8.38
C ASN A 373 24.56 -30.77 -7.27
N ILE A 374 24.96 -30.08 -6.20
CA ILE A 374 24.08 -29.75 -5.07
C ILE A 374 22.73 -29.18 -5.56
N GLY A 375 22.76 -28.45 -6.69
CA GLY A 375 21.57 -27.95 -7.38
C GLY A 375 20.63 -29.05 -7.88
N GLU A 376 21.13 -30.11 -8.52
CA GLU A 376 20.36 -31.30 -8.93
C GLU A 376 19.86 -32.12 -7.74
N HIS A 377 20.65 -32.21 -6.67
CA HIS A 377 20.21 -32.87 -5.44
C HIS A 377 19.05 -32.10 -4.78
N LEU A 378 19.13 -30.76 -4.71
CA LEU A 378 18.04 -29.93 -4.20
C LEU A 378 16.83 -29.92 -5.15
N TYR A 379 17.04 -29.93 -6.46
CA TYR A 379 15.97 -30.04 -7.46
C TYR A 379 15.29 -31.41 -7.45
N SER A 380 16.03 -32.50 -7.20
CA SER A 380 15.45 -33.84 -7.07
C SER A 380 14.73 -34.02 -5.73
N ILE A 381 15.17 -33.33 -4.66
CA ILE A 381 14.37 -33.22 -3.43
C ILE A 381 13.07 -32.45 -3.69
N SER A 382 13.10 -31.38 -4.49
CA SER A 382 11.89 -30.61 -4.80
C SER A 382 10.97 -31.28 -5.83
N LYS A 383 11.51 -32.16 -6.70
CA LYS A 383 10.76 -32.91 -7.72
C LYS A 383 10.31 -34.30 -7.28
N LYS A 384 10.82 -34.84 -6.17
CA LYS A 384 10.19 -35.99 -5.52
C LYS A 384 8.87 -35.54 -4.92
N SER A 385 7.82 -35.61 -5.73
CA SER A 385 6.45 -35.74 -5.23
C SER A 385 6.43 -36.89 -4.21
N PRO A 386 5.53 -36.84 -3.20
CA PRO A 386 5.42 -37.90 -2.22
C PRO A 386 4.82 -39.14 -2.92
N THR A 387 5.65 -39.90 -3.61
CA THR A 387 5.32 -41.25 -4.06
C THR A 387 5.32 -42.14 -2.83
N LYS A 388 4.10 -42.58 -2.52
CA LYS A 388 3.52 -43.34 -1.40
C LYS A 388 4.29 -44.48 -0.70
N ASP A 389 5.51 -44.85 -1.06
CA ASP A 389 6.05 -46.16 -0.62
C ASP A 389 7.34 -46.13 0.21
N ARG A 390 7.49 -45.20 1.16
CA ARG A 390 8.61 -45.29 2.11
C ARG A 390 8.25 -44.90 3.54
N ILE A 391 7.72 -45.90 4.24
CA ILE A 391 7.93 -46.24 5.66
C ILE A 391 7.84 -45.08 6.65
N GLN A 392 6.71 -45.06 7.36
CA GLN A 392 6.50 -44.67 8.77
C GLN A 392 7.76 -44.24 9.54
N SER A 393 8.31 -43.06 9.26
CA SER A 393 9.13 -42.33 10.22
C SER A 393 8.33 -41.12 10.67
N GLN A 394 7.84 -41.21 11.90
CA GLN A 394 7.16 -40.16 12.65
C GLN A 394 8.06 -38.92 12.75
N SER A 395 8.12 -38.08 11.72
CA SER A 395 8.55 -36.71 11.90
C SER A 395 7.41 -36.00 12.64
N PRO A 396 7.66 -35.31 13.76
CA PRO A 396 6.60 -34.67 14.54
C PRO A 396 5.92 -33.67 13.63
N THR A 397 4.68 -33.99 13.27
CA THR A 397 3.75 -33.09 12.61
C THR A 397 3.77 -31.81 13.42
N ARG A 398 4.21 -30.71 12.81
CA ARG A 398 4.18 -29.37 13.41
C ARG A 398 2.81 -29.22 14.09
N HIS A 399 2.81 -29.11 15.42
CA HIS A 399 1.59 -29.13 16.22
C HIS A 399 0.64 -28.07 15.68
N THR A 400 -0.37 -28.50 14.94
CA THR A 400 -1.51 -27.69 14.59
C THR A 400 -2.21 -27.34 15.90
N ASN A 401 -2.49 -26.06 16.11
CA ASN A 401 -3.13 -25.60 17.33
C ASN A 401 -4.51 -26.29 17.45
N GLN A 402 -4.93 -26.65 18.66
CA GLN A 402 -6.28 -27.19 18.92
C GLN A 402 -7.38 -26.27 18.35
N THR A 403 -7.12 -24.96 18.33
CA THR A 403 -8.01 -23.97 17.72
C THR A 403 -8.15 -24.17 16.21
N SER A 404 -7.07 -24.52 15.51
CA SER A 404 -7.08 -24.80 14.07
C SER A 404 -7.91 -26.02 13.72
N TYR A 405 -7.86 -27.09 14.54
CA TYR A 405 -8.73 -28.26 14.36
C TYR A 405 -10.21 -27.91 14.47
N LYS A 406 -10.58 -27.18 15.53
CA LYS A 406 -11.97 -26.72 15.73
C LYS A 406 -12.47 -25.84 14.58
N ILE A 407 -11.59 -25.01 14.01
CA ILE A 407 -11.93 -24.19 12.83
C ILE A 407 -12.20 -25.08 11.62
N ILE A 408 -11.35 -26.07 11.36
CA ILE A 408 -11.52 -27.00 10.23
C ILE A 408 -12.79 -27.83 10.39
N GLU A 409 -13.07 -28.37 11.58
CA GLU A 409 -14.30 -29.11 11.88
C GLU A 409 -15.54 -28.26 11.63
N ARG A 410 -15.51 -26.99 12.06
CA ARG A 410 -16.61 -26.07 11.80
C ARG A 410 -16.81 -25.79 10.30
N ILE A 411 -15.72 -25.64 9.54
CA ILE A 411 -15.79 -25.44 8.09
C ILE A 411 -16.35 -26.68 7.41
N LYS A 412 -15.91 -27.88 7.81
CA LYS A 412 -16.41 -29.17 7.30
C LYS A 412 -17.91 -29.30 7.55
N PHE A 413 -18.34 -29.13 8.80
CA PHE A 413 -19.74 -29.19 9.19
C PHE A 413 -20.60 -28.23 8.37
N GLN A 414 -20.17 -26.96 8.27
CA GLN A 414 -20.90 -25.98 7.48
C GLN A 414 -20.99 -26.38 6.01
N ARG A 415 -19.90 -26.85 5.42
CA ARG A 415 -19.87 -27.24 4.01
C ARG A 415 -20.68 -28.49 3.71
N TYR A 416 -20.59 -29.52 4.55
CA TYR A 416 -21.37 -30.74 4.33
C TYR A 416 -22.86 -30.46 4.50
N LYS A 417 -23.25 -29.60 5.44
CA LYS A 417 -24.63 -29.16 5.57
C LYS A 417 -25.14 -28.44 4.32
N GLU A 418 -24.36 -27.50 3.79
CA GLU A 418 -24.72 -26.81 2.56
C GLU A 418 -24.85 -27.76 1.37
N LEU A 419 -23.97 -28.76 1.25
CA LEU A 419 -24.07 -29.80 0.22
C LEU A 419 -25.30 -30.69 0.42
N PHE A 420 -25.59 -31.06 1.66
CA PHE A 420 -26.79 -31.81 2.01
C PHE A 420 -28.06 -31.05 1.62
N ASP A 421 -28.13 -29.76 1.95
CA ASP A 421 -29.25 -28.89 1.60
C ASP A 421 -29.38 -28.71 0.07
N MET A 422 -28.25 -28.63 -0.67
CA MET A 422 -28.23 -28.56 -2.14
C MET A 422 -28.78 -29.83 -2.83
N MET A 423 -28.74 -30.96 -2.14
CA MET A 423 -29.30 -32.24 -2.61
C MET A 423 -30.82 -32.34 -2.38
N ASN A 424 -31.45 -31.28 -1.85
CA ASN A 424 -32.89 -31.16 -1.67
C ASN A 424 -33.50 -32.35 -0.87
N PRO A 425 -33.09 -32.52 0.41
CA PRO A 425 -33.54 -33.63 1.23
C PRO A 425 -35.06 -33.59 1.43
N GLN A 426 -35.72 -34.73 1.24
CA GLN A 426 -37.13 -34.91 1.53
C GLN A 426 -37.27 -35.48 2.94
N ASP A 427 -38.06 -34.83 3.80
CA ASP A 427 -38.21 -35.19 5.22
C ASP A 427 -36.87 -35.30 5.98
N GLY A 428 -35.88 -34.49 5.59
CA GLY A 428 -34.55 -34.50 6.20
C GLY A 428 -33.69 -35.71 5.83
N LYS A 429 -34.08 -36.47 4.79
CA LYS A 429 -33.34 -37.61 4.25
C LYS A 429 -33.04 -37.42 2.77
N ILE A 430 -31.89 -37.96 2.33
CA ILE A 430 -31.50 -38.00 0.91
C ILE A 430 -31.59 -39.44 0.38
N SER A 431 -32.21 -39.59 -0.78
CA SER A 431 -32.23 -40.77 -1.64
C SER A 431 -31.60 -40.45 -3.00
N LYS A 432 -31.27 -41.48 -3.79
CA LYS A 432 -30.74 -41.30 -5.16
C LYS A 432 -31.63 -40.37 -6.01
N GLU A 433 -32.95 -40.56 -5.94
CA GLU A 433 -33.93 -39.77 -6.70
C GLU A 433 -33.90 -38.29 -6.29
N THR A 434 -33.80 -38.01 -4.99
CA THR A 434 -33.71 -36.62 -4.51
C THR A 434 -32.41 -35.95 -4.96
N ILE A 435 -31.28 -36.68 -4.94
CA ILE A 435 -29.98 -36.17 -5.36
C ILE A 435 -29.99 -35.82 -6.86
N GLU A 436 -30.62 -36.65 -7.69
CA GLU A 436 -30.77 -36.38 -9.14
C GLU A 436 -31.61 -35.12 -9.42
N SER A 437 -32.55 -34.78 -8.53
CA SER A 437 -33.35 -33.55 -8.62
C SER A 437 -32.63 -32.29 -8.11
N GLY A 438 -31.57 -32.45 -7.31
CA GLY A 438 -30.83 -31.37 -6.67
C GLY A 438 -29.90 -30.60 -7.60
N TYR A 439 -29.49 -29.40 -7.17
CA TYR A 439 -28.52 -28.58 -7.90
C TYR A 439 -27.14 -28.69 -7.26
N ILE A 440 -26.32 -29.61 -7.75
CA ILE A 440 -24.93 -29.78 -7.31
C ILE A 440 -23.99 -29.37 -8.45
N PRO A 441 -23.00 -28.49 -8.19
CA PRO A 441 -21.97 -28.17 -9.17
C PRO A 441 -21.25 -29.44 -9.67
N ARG A 442 -21.06 -29.57 -10.98
CA ARG A 442 -20.48 -30.77 -11.62
C ARG A 442 -19.15 -31.21 -11.00
N ASN A 443 -18.28 -30.26 -10.69
CA ASN A 443 -16.99 -30.51 -10.06
C ASN A 443 -17.09 -31.10 -8.64
N ILE A 444 -18.18 -30.83 -7.93
CA ILE A 444 -18.45 -31.44 -6.62
C ILE A 444 -19.13 -32.78 -6.81
N LYS A 445 -20.07 -32.87 -7.77
CA LYS A 445 -20.74 -34.12 -8.15
C LYS A 445 -19.73 -35.22 -8.46
N ASP A 446 -18.74 -34.94 -9.31
CA ASP A 446 -17.68 -35.90 -9.65
C ASP A 446 -16.89 -36.41 -8.41
N ILE A 447 -16.80 -35.61 -7.34
CA ILE A 447 -16.11 -35.96 -6.09
C ILE A 447 -17.00 -36.84 -5.20
N ILE A 448 -18.30 -36.54 -5.12
CA ILE A 448 -19.26 -37.25 -4.26
C ILE A 448 -19.94 -38.44 -4.96
N ASP A 449 -19.75 -38.59 -6.28
CA ASP A 449 -20.32 -39.67 -7.08
C ASP A 449 -20.09 -41.08 -6.52
N PRO A 450 -18.92 -41.43 -5.92
CA PRO A 450 -18.75 -42.73 -5.28
C PRO A 450 -19.81 -43.01 -4.20
N LEU A 451 -20.11 -42.01 -3.37
CA LEU A 451 -21.09 -42.09 -2.31
C LEU A 451 -22.53 -42.14 -2.87
N ILE A 452 -22.82 -41.41 -3.96
CA ILE A 452 -24.13 -41.44 -4.63
C ILE A 452 -24.39 -42.80 -5.27
N ASN A 453 -23.37 -43.41 -5.86
CA ASN A 453 -23.49 -44.74 -6.48
C ASN A 453 -23.76 -45.81 -5.42
N GLU A 454 -23.03 -45.79 -4.29
CA GLU A 454 -23.27 -46.69 -3.16
C GLU A 454 -24.70 -46.57 -2.60
N LEU A 455 -25.18 -45.33 -2.44
CA LEU A 455 -26.57 -45.02 -2.09
C LEU A 455 -27.58 -45.65 -3.06
N GLY A 456 -27.29 -45.57 -4.35
CA GLY A 456 -28.12 -46.11 -5.42
C GLY A 456 -28.14 -47.64 -5.48
N ASP A 457 -27.03 -48.27 -5.13
CA ASP A 457 -26.93 -49.74 -5.13
C ASP A 457 -27.67 -50.35 -3.92
N LEU A 458 -27.67 -49.65 -2.78
CA LEU A 458 -28.35 -50.09 -1.56
C LEU A 458 -29.83 -49.68 -1.50
N ASN A 459 -30.27 -48.70 -2.31
CA ASN A 459 -31.58 -48.06 -2.23
C ASN A 459 -31.93 -47.56 -0.81
N GLU A 460 -30.92 -47.16 -0.05
CA GLU A 460 -31.08 -46.62 1.30
C GLU A 460 -31.29 -45.11 1.25
N THR A 461 -31.85 -44.56 2.33
CA THR A 461 -31.97 -43.12 2.54
C THR A 461 -31.03 -42.70 3.65
N LEU A 462 -30.22 -41.67 3.42
CA LEU A 462 -29.31 -41.15 4.46
C LEU A 462 -29.89 -39.92 5.16
N THR A 463 -29.83 -39.92 6.48
CA THR A 463 -29.98 -38.72 7.32
C THR A 463 -28.75 -37.82 7.22
N TYR A 464 -28.83 -36.59 7.73
CA TYR A 464 -27.69 -35.67 7.72
C TYR A 464 -26.50 -36.22 8.52
N GLU A 465 -26.74 -36.85 9.67
CA GLU A 465 -25.69 -37.45 10.51
C GLU A 465 -24.96 -38.56 9.77
N GLU A 466 -25.70 -39.48 9.13
CA GLU A 466 -25.12 -40.56 8.33
C GLU A 466 -24.35 -39.99 7.12
N PHE A 467 -24.89 -38.97 6.47
CA PHE A 467 -24.23 -38.32 5.33
C PHE A 467 -22.93 -37.64 5.77
N PHE A 468 -22.92 -36.99 6.94
CA PHE A 468 -21.74 -36.36 7.51
C PHE A 468 -20.63 -37.40 7.78
N GLU A 469 -20.97 -38.54 8.36
CA GLU A 469 -20.03 -39.64 8.61
C GLU A 469 -19.46 -40.22 7.32
N ALA A 470 -20.33 -40.47 6.33
CA ALA A 470 -19.93 -40.97 5.02
C ALA A 470 -19.00 -39.97 4.28
N MET A 471 -19.26 -38.66 4.41
CA MET A 471 -18.41 -37.61 3.85
C MET A 471 -17.04 -37.50 4.56
N GLU A 472 -16.98 -37.74 5.87
CA GLU A 472 -15.71 -37.82 6.60
C GLU A 472 -14.88 -39.05 6.20
N LEU A 473 -15.52 -40.16 5.84
CA LEU A 473 -14.84 -41.32 5.26
C LEU A 473 -14.30 -41.00 3.87
N LEU A 474 -15.12 -40.43 2.99
CA LEU A 474 -14.70 -40.00 1.65
C LEU A 474 -13.52 -39.03 1.71
N MET A 475 -13.55 -38.07 2.64
CA MET A 475 -12.46 -37.11 2.86
C MET A 475 -11.14 -37.74 3.28
N LYS A 476 -11.09 -38.98 3.78
CA LYS A 476 -9.81 -39.65 4.04
C LYS A 476 -9.16 -40.12 2.73
N GLU A 477 -9.95 -40.46 1.73
CA GLU A 477 -9.51 -41.01 0.45
C GLU A 477 -9.19 -39.93 -0.60
N LEU A 478 -9.86 -38.78 -0.52
CA LEU A 478 -9.68 -37.68 -1.48
C LEU A 478 -8.26 -37.10 -1.54
N ASN A 479 -7.87 -36.69 -2.74
CA ASN A 479 -6.63 -35.96 -3.01
C ASN A 479 -6.67 -34.53 -2.42
N PRO A 480 -5.53 -33.90 -2.13
CA PRO A 480 -5.49 -32.54 -1.60
C PRO A 480 -6.22 -31.50 -2.48
N THR A 481 -6.18 -31.68 -3.80
CA THR A 481 -6.90 -30.81 -4.75
C THR A 481 -8.41 -30.96 -4.59
N GLU A 482 -8.94 -32.19 -4.56
CA GLU A 482 -10.36 -32.47 -4.35
C GLU A 482 -10.85 -31.96 -2.99
N LYS A 483 -10.04 -32.18 -1.94
CA LYS A 483 -10.29 -31.63 -0.59
C LYS A 483 -10.44 -30.13 -0.60
N SER A 484 -9.56 -29.44 -1.32
CA SER A 484 -9.64 -27.98 -1.45
C SER A 484 -10.92 -27.56 -2.18
N VAL A 485 -11.29 -28.25 -3.27
CA VAL A 485 -12.51 -27.95 -4.03
C VAL A 485 -13.76 -28.16 -3.18
N LEU A 486 -13.83 -29.27 -2.43
CA LEU A 486 -14.95 -29.60 -1.55
C LEU A 486 -15.11 -28.60 -0.40
N LEU A 487 -14.00 -28.21 0.25
CA LEU A 487 -14.03 -27.30 1.39
C LEU A 487 -14.08 -25.81 1.01
N ASN A 488 -13.82 -25.45 -0.26
CA ASN A 488 -13.69 -24.05 -0.64
C ASN A 488 -15.04 -23.35 -0.68
N THR A 489 -15.39 -22.76 0.47
CA THR A 489 -15.86 -21.39 0.70
C THR A 489 -15.99 -20.42 -0.49
N LYS A 490 -16.67 -20.70 -1.62
CA LYS A 490 -17.14 -19.58 -2.47
C LYS A 490 -18.10 -18.78 -1.60
N LYS A 491 -17.59 -17.73 -0.93
CA LYS A 491 -18.41 -16.69 -0.35
C LYS A 491 -19.35 -16.27 -1.47
N SER A 492 -20.65 -16.50 -1.28
CA SER A 492 -21.69 -16.02 -2.18
C SER A 492 -21.68 -14.48 -2.11
N SER A 493 -20.69 -13.87 -2.76
CA SER A 493 -20.89 -12.59 -3.39
C SER A 493 -21.94 -12.88 -4.45
N HIS A 494 -23.19 -12.51 -4.19
CA HIS A 494 -24.18 -12.45 -5.27
C HIS A 494 -23.53 -11.69 -6.43
N GLN A 495 -23.30 -12.42 -7.52
CA GLN A 495 -22.88 -11.85 -8.78
C GLN A 495 -24.13 -11.20 -9.37
N GLU A 496 -24.36 -9.94 -9.03
CA GLU A 496 -24.86 -9.01 -10.03
C GLU A 496 -23.62 -8.49 -10.78
N GLU A 497 -23.66 -8.60 -12.10
CA GLU A 497 -22.62 -8.16 -13.03
C GLU A 497 -22.38 -6.64 -12.91
N SER A 498 -21.67 -6.21 -11.87
CA SER A 498 -21.21 -4.83 -11.75
C SER A 498 -19.75 -4.74 -12.15
N LYS A 499 -19.51 -3.91 -13.17
CA LYS A 499 -18.19 -3.55 -13.73
C LYS A 499 -17.15 -3.41 -12.61
N TYR A 500 -16.03 -4.12 -12.77
CA TYR A 500 -14.93 -4.15 -11.83
C TYR A 500 -14.36 -2.75 -11.54
N THR A 501 -14.82 -2.11 -10.47
CA THR A 501 -14.08 -1.04 -9.78
C THR A 501 -13.44 -1.65 -8.54
N PHE A 502 -12.11 -1.73 -8.52
CA PHE A 502 -11.34 -2.19 -7.37
C PHE A 502 -11.56 -1.24 -6.19
N ARG A 503 -12.53 -1.55 -5.32
CA ARG A 503 -12.71 -0.94 -3.99
C ARG A 503 -12.44 -2.03 -2.94
N PRO A 504 -11.52 -1.81 -1.99
CA PRO A 504 -11.27 -2.77 -0.92
C PRO A 504 -12.50 -2.89 -0.02
N SER A 505 -13.21 -4.00 -0.12
CA SER A 505 -14.38 -4.34 0.70
C SER A 505 -13.94 -4.69 2.12
N ILE A 506 -14.29 -3.84 3.09
CA ILE A 506 -14.20 -4.15 4.52
C ILE A 506 -15.38 -5.07 4.85
N ASN A 507 -15.11 -6.27 5.35
CA ASN A 507 -16.11 -7.30 5.63
C ASN A 507 -17.27 -6.76 6.49
N ASN A 508 -18.48 -6.74 5.92
CA ASN A 508 -19.71 -6.24 6.55
C ASN A 508 -20.33 -7.24 7.56
N SER A 509 -19.61 -8.32 7.89
CA SER A 509 -20.07 -9.40 8.79
C SER A 509 -20.13 -9.02 10.27
N PHE A 510 -19.82 -7.77 10.64
CA PHE A 510 -19.99 -7.26 12.01
C PHE A 510 -21.36 -6.58 12.26
N SER A 511 -22.18 -6.36 11.24
CA SER A 511 -23.40 -5.55 11.35
C SER A 511 -24.67 -6.33 11.75
N LYS A 512 -24.67 -7.67 11.67
CA LYS A 512 -25.88 -8.49 11.92
C LYS A 512 -26.00 -9.08 13.34
N GLU A 513 -24.94 -9.06 14.14
CA GLU A 513 -25.00 -9.54 15.54
C GLU A 513 -25.18 -8.39 16.56
N SER A 514 -25.16 -7.13 16.13
CA SER A 514 -25.32 -5.97 17.03
C SER A 514 -26.76 -5.53 17.26
N SER A 515 -27.75 -6.16 16.61
CA SER A 515 -29.14 -5.69 16.63
C SER A 515 -30.03 -6.34 17.69
N LYS A 516 -29.52 -7.22 18.57
CA LYS A 516 -30.37 -7.91 19.57
C LYS A 516 -30.22 -7.49 21.03
N GLU A 517 -29.23 -6.68 21.44
CA GLU A 517 -29.20 -6.26 22.86
C GLU A 517 -28.38 -5.01 23.21
N SER A 518 -27.99 -4.18 22.24
CA SER A 518 -27.15 -3.01 22.51
C SER A 518 -27.85 -1.69 22.18
N SER A 519 -28.93 -1.42 22.90
CA SER A 519 -29.43 -0.05 23.03
C SER A 519 -28.70 0.63 24.19
N ARG A 520 -27.80 1.57 23.88
CA ARG A 520 -27.26 2.68 24.69
C ARG A 520 -25.78 2.69 25.10
N GLU A 521 -25.04 1.59 25.09
CA GLU A 521 -23.61 1.66 25.48
C GLU A 521 -22.73 2.18 24.32
N SER A 522 -21.96 3.22 24.59
CA SER A 522 -20.98 3.77 23.65
C SER A 522 -19.90 2.73 23.34
N ILE A 523 -19.37 2.74 22.10
CA ILE A 523 -18.24 1.86 21.69
C ILE A 523 -17.07 1.96 22.69
N TYR A 524 -16.88 3.14 23.29
CA TYR A 524 -15.89 3.38 24.33
C TYR A 524 -16.18 2.58 25.62
N GLU A 525 -17.42 2.56 26.10
CA GLU A 525 -17.83 1.80 27.29
C GLU A 525 -17.68 0.30 27.06
N ARG A 526 -18.05 -0.19 25.88
CA ARG A 526 -17.86 -1.60 25.52
C ARG A 526 -16.39 -2.01 25.54
N ASN A 527 -15.49 -1.16 25.01
CA ASN A 527 -14.06 -1.41 25.06
C ASN A 527 -13.49 -1.32 26.48
N MET A 528 -14.00 -0.41 27.32
CA MET A 528 -13.61 -0.32 28.72
C MET A 528 -14.04 -1.54 29.52
N LYS A 529 -15.26 -2.01 29.34
CA LYS A 529 -15.77 -3.22 29.97
C LYS A 529 -14.96 -4.44 29.56
N ARG A 530 -14.66 -4.59 28.27
CA ARG A 530 -13.78 -5.65 27.75
C ARG A 530 -12.39 -5.61 28.36
N MET A 531 -11.82 -4.41 28.55
CA MET A 531 -10.54 -4.23 29.23
C MET A 531 -10.59 -4.64 30.70
N MET A 532 -11.66 -4.29 31.44
CA MET A 532 -11.84 -4.71 32.83
C MET A 532 -11.98 -6.23 32.94
N GLU A 533 -12.79 -6.86 32.09
CA GLU A 533 -12.96 -8.32 32.05
C GLU A 533 -11.64 -9.05 31.78
N ILE A 534 -10.79 -8.51 30.89
CA ILE A 534 -9.47 -9.07 30.62
C ILE A 534 -8.57 -8.95 31.86
N GLN A 535 -8.58 -7.80 32.55
CA GLN A 535 -7.79 -7.61 33.76
C GLN A 535 -8.23 -8.54 34.89
N GLU A 536 -9.53 -8.74 35.06
CA GLU A 536 -10.10 -9.66 36.04
C GLU A 536 -9.72 -11.12 35.73
N LYS A 537 -9.80 -11.53 34.46
CA LYS A 537 -9.32 -12.85 34.02
C LYS A 537 -7.82 -13.05 34.28
N VAL A 538 -7.00 -12.03 34.06
CA VAL A 538 -5.56 -12.11 34.38
C VAL A 538 -5.32 -12.22 35.88
N LYS A 539 -6.07 -11.49 36.71
CA LYS A 539 -5.98 -11.56 38.17
C LYS A 539 -6.37 -12.96 38.69
N THR A 540 -7.50 -13.49 38.23
CA THR A 540 -7.98 -14.83 38.62
C THR A 540 -7.02 -15.94 38.21
N VAL A 541 -6.40 -15.85 37.03
CA VAL A 541 -5.36 -16.80 36.61
C VAL A 541 -4.11 -16.70 37.49
N ARG A 542 -3.69 -15.49 37.90
CA ARG A 542 -2.57 -15.31 38.82
C ARG A 542 -2.86 -15.89 40.19
N THR A 543 -4.03 -15.61 40.77
CA THR A 543 -4.41 -16.15 42.07
C THR A 543 -4.49 -17.67 42.05
N HIS A 544 -5.05 -18.26 40.99
CA HIS A 544 -5.05 -19.72 40.84
C HIS A 544 -3.64 -20.31 40.73
N ARG A 545 -2.74 -19.62 40.02
CA ARG A 545 -1.34 -20.04 39.93
C ARG A 545 -0.61 -19.94 41.27
N GLU A 546 -0.83 -18.86 42.02
CA GLU A 546 -0.26 -18.69 43.36
C GLU A 546 -0.76 -19.76 44.33
N ILE A 547 -2.06 -20.10 44.27
CA ILE A 547 -2.64 -21.19 45.06
C ILE A 547 -1.97 -22.53 44.69
N ALA A 548 -1.83 -22.83 43.39
CA ALA A 548 -1.16 -24.05 42.94
C ALA A 548 0.32 -24.09 43.36
N GLU A 549 1.04 -22.96 43.28
CA GLU A 549 2.44 -22.85 43.75
C GLU A 549 2.54 -23.01 45.28
N MET A 550 1.56 -22.55 46.05
CA MET A 550 1.48 -22.75 47.50
C MET A 550 1.16 -24.20 47.87
N ASP A 551 0.28 -24.87 47.12
CA ASP A 551 -0.04 -26.29 47.30
C ASP A 551 1.14 -27.19 46.94
N GLU A 552 1.93 -26.82 45.93
CA GLU A 552 3.17 -27.50 45.53
C GLU A 552 4.37 -27.14 46.42
N CYS A 553 4.23 -26.16 47.32
CA CYS A 553 5.32 -25.73 48.19
C CYS A 553 5.65 -26.80 49.24
N THR A 554 6.65 -27.62 48.95
CA THR A 554 7.17 -28.65 49.87
C THR A 554 7.95 -28.07 51.05
N PHE A 555 8.15 -26.74 51.10
CA PHE A 555 8.84 -26.08 52.19
C PHE A 555 7.94 -26.02 53.43
N LYS A 556 8.08 -27.04 54.28
CA LYS A 556 7.54 -27.05 55.64
C LYS A 556 8.65 -26.54 56.57
N PRO A 557 8.72 -25.23 56.89
CA PRO A 557 9.71 -24.75 57.83
C PRO A 557 9.51 -25.49 59.14
N LYS A 558 10.54 -26.21 59.59
CA LYS A 558 10.57 -26.77 60.94
C LYS A 558 10.69 -25.58 61.88
N LEU A 559 9.54 -25.04 62.29
CA LEU A 559 9.49 -24.06 63.36
C LEU A 559 10.05 -24.74 64.61
N ASN A 560 11.28 -24.38 64.95
CA ASN A 560 11.89 -24.79 66.19
C ASN A 560 10.95 -24.31 67.30
N LYS A 561 10.40 -25.24 68.09
CA LYS A 561 9.60 -24.95 69.29
C LYS A 561 10.50 -24.40 70.41
N GLY A 562 11.29 -23.39 70.09
CA GLY A 562 12.12 -22.67 71.05
C GLY A 562 11.25 -21.71 71.82
N ASN A 563 10.87 -22.09 73.04
CA ASN A 563 10.48 -21.24 74.16
C ASN A 563 9.78 -19.92 73.79
N LEU A 564 8.53 -20.02 73.31
CA LEU A 564 7.58 -18.93 73.47
C LEU A 564 7.26 -18.83 74.96
N THR A 565 7.94 -17.91 75.63
CA THR A 565 7.59 -17.40 76.95
C THR A 565 6.14 -16.91 76.92
N LYS A 566 5.43 -17.15 78.03
CA LYS A 566 3.97 -17.05 78.21
C LYS A 566 3.36 -15.63 78.09
N ASP A 567 4.06 -14.64 77.54
CA ASP A 567 3.68 -13.24 77.69
C ASP A 567 3.04 -12.60 76.45
N SER A 568 2.49 -13.39 75.52
CA SER A 568 1.74 -12.85 74.37
C SER A 568 0.46 -13.63 74.06
N LEU A 569 -0.33 -13.89 75.10
CA LEU A 569 -1.78 -14.07 74.98
C LEU A 569 -2.43 -12.69 75.13
N ASN A 570 -2.71 -12.03 74.00
CA ASN A 570 -3.82 -11.07 73.80
C ASN A 570 -3.66 -10.38 72.45
N PHE A 571 -4.12 -11.01 71.36
CA PHE A 571 -4.71 -10.28 70.23
C PHE A 571 -5.73 -11.17 69.53
N SER A 572 -6.97 -11.00 69.97
CA SER A 572 -8.24 -11.15 69.24
C SER A 572 -8.36 -12.24 68.17
N ASN A 573 -8.97 -13.35 68.59
CA ASN A 573 -9.99 -14.04 67.81
C ASN A 573 -11.17 -13.09 67.58
N THR A 574 -11.31 -12.55 66.36
CA THR A 574 -12.57 -12.10 65.80
C THR A 574 -12.49 -12.20 64.28
N ASP A 575 -13.32 -13.08 63.72
CA ASP A 575 -14.13 -12.86 62.53
C ASP A 575 -14.13 -13.97 61.46
N LEU A 576 -15.28 -14.67 61.47
CA LEU A 576 -16.15 -15.03 60.32
C LEU A 576 -15.58 -16.12 59.39
N VAL A 577 -15.97 -17.40 59.44
CA VAL A 577 -17.32 -18.02 59.52
C VAL A 577 -18.37 -17.27 58.71
N LEU A 578 -18.28 -17.40 57.38
CA LEU A 578 -19.41 -17.31 56.46
C LEU A 578 -18.92 -17.70 55.06
N LYS A 579 -19.28 -18.92 54.61
CA LYS A 579 -19.64 -19.28 53.22
C LYS A 579 -19.79 -20.80 53.09
N ASP A 580 -20.84 -21.31 53.71
CA ASP A 580 -21.73 -22.28 53.08
C ASP A 580 -23.06 -21.53 52.87
N ILE A 581 -23.76 -21.82 51.77
CA ILE A 581 -24.95 -21.15 51.19
C ILE A 581 -24.61 -20.16 50.05
N ILE A 582 -24.39 -20.69 48.84
CA ILE A 582 -25.32 -20.76 47.67
C ILE A 582 -24.67 -21.67 46.62
#